data_AF-A0A954BVR4-F1
#
_entry.id   AF-A0A954BVR4-F1
#
_cell.length_a   1.000
_cell.length_b   1.000
_cell.length_c   1.000
_cell.angle_alpha   90.00
_cell.angle_beta   90.00
_cell.angle_gamma   90.00
#
_symmetry.space_group_name_H-M   'P 1'
#
loop_
_entity.id
_entity.type
_entity.pdbx_description
1 polymer ?
#
loop_
_entity_poly.entity_id
_entity_poly.type
_entity_poly.pdbx_seq_one_letter_code
_entity_poly.pdbx_strand_id
1 'polypeptide(L)'
;MADEEESPPEPKLPLTVDSPVVWAEFLIDHKALREFYKANNVMCFDCCAAEVETFAQGAKVHEGGPHGAFDPQKLVDGLNELAKKHPFDEKTYVPQTLMRRVVDLLFPSS
;
A
#
# COMPACT_ATOMS: atom_id res chain seq x y z
N MET A 1 8.04 -23.01 -25.89
CA MET A 1 7.08 -21.89 -25.96
C MET A 1 7.61 -20.88 -24.96
N ALA A 2 7.85 -19.64 -25.40
CA ALA A 2 8.39 -18.62 -24.51
C ALA A 2 7.36 -18.40 -23.39
N ASP A 3 7.76 -18.68 -22.15
CA ASP A 3 7.14 -18.06 -20.98
C ASP A 3 7.26 -16.56 -21.20
N GLU A 4 6.16 -15.93 -21.63
CA GLU A 4 6.03 -14.49 -21.51
C GLU A 4 6.05 -14.22 -20.00
N GLU A 5 7.21 -13.85 -19.47
CA GLU A 5 7.33 -13.23 -18.15
C GLU A 5 6.44 -11.99 -18.18
N GLU A 6 5.19 -12.15 -17.76
CA GLU A 6 4.23 -11.08 -17.58
C GLU A 6 4.83 -10.18 -16.50
N SER A 7 5.50 -9.09 -16.92
CA SER A 7 6.07 -8.10 -16.01
C SER A 7 5.02 -7.74 -14.97
N PRO A 8 5.38 -7.68 -13.67
CA PRO A 8 4.42 -7.35 -12.63
C PRO A 8 3.77 -6.00 -12.97
N PRO A 9 2.44 -5.89 -12.83
CA PRO A 9 1.73 -4.69 -13.25
C PRO A 9 2.26 -3.46 -12.51
N GLU A 10 2.48 -2.37 -13.26
CA GLU A 10 2.97 -1.10 -12.70
C GLU A 10 1.87 -0.37 -11.90
N PRO A 11 2.22 0.35 -10.82
CA PRO A 11 1.26 1.16 -10.06
C PRO A 11 0.60 2.22 -10.94
N LYS A 12 -0.74 2.24 -10.97
CA LYS A 12 -1.51 3.24 -11.72
C LYS A 12 -2.82 3.60 -11.04
N LEU A 13 -3.31 4.80 -11.32
CA LEU A 13 -4.65 5.26 -10.98
C LEU A 13 -5.67 4.95 -12.10
N PRO A 14 -6.96 4.79 -11.78
CA PRO A 14 -7.50 4.69 -10.42
C PRO A 14 -7.11 3.36 -9.78
N LEU A 15 -6.88 3.38 -8.47
CA LEU A 15 -6.84 2.17 -7.66
C LEU A 15 -8.23 1.51 -7.68
N THR A 16 -8.24 0.19 -7.58
CA THR A 16 -9.43 -0.65 -7.43
C THR A 16 -9.28 -1.54 -6.20
N VAL A 17 -10.36 -2.20 -5.76
CA VAL A 17 -10.30 -3.15 -4.63
C VAL A 17 -9.37 -4.35 -4.90
N ASP A 18 -9.10 -4.63 -6.18
CA ASP A 18 -8.18 -5.68 -6.64
C ASP A 18 -6.76 -5.17 -6.87
N SER A 19 -6.50 -3.88 -6.66
CA SER A 19 -5.15 -3.34 -6.73
C SER A 19 -4.33 -3.79 -5.52
N PRO A 20 -3.03 -4.08 -5.69
CA PRO A 20 -2.11 -4.29 -4.58
C PRO A 20 -2.13 -3.10 -3.61
N VAL A 21 -2.17 -3.38 -2.31
CA VAL A 21 -2.25 -2.32 -1.28
C VAL A 21 -1.03 -1.40 -1.34
N VAL A 22 0.15 -1.98 -1.59
CA VAL A 22 1.43 -1.24 -1.73
C VAL A 22 1.40 -0.18 -2.82
N TRP A 23 0.53 -0.29 -3.83
CA TRP A 23 0.43 0.73 -4.88
C TRP A 23 0.04 2.11 -4.37
N ALA A 24 -0.72 2.19 -3.27
CA ALA A 24 -1.02 3.48 -2.64
C ALA A 24 0.26 4.21 -2.20
N GLU A 25 1.28 3.49 -1.75
CA GLU A 25 2.55 4.07 -1.30
C GLU A 25 3.42 4.59 -2.46
N PHE A 26 3.21 4.08 -3.68
CA PHE A 26 3.90 4.55 -4.89
C PHE A 26 3.19 5.72 -5.58
N LEU A 27 1.89 5.92 -5.29
CA LEU A 27 1.05 6.86 -6.02
C LEU A 27 0.66 8.10 -5.21
N ILE A 28 0.82 8.05 -3.87
CA ILE A 28 0.30 9.06 -2.95
C ILE A 28 1.44 9.53 -2.03
N ASP A 29 1.42 10.83 -1.70
CA ASP A 29 2.27 11.41 -0.65
C ASP A 29 2.17 10.62 0.66
N HIS A 30 3.32 10.20 1.20
CA HIS A 30 3.37 9.31 2.37
C HIS A 30 2.83 9.94 3.64
N LYS A 31 2.98 11.26 3.81
CA LYS A 31 2.46 11.96 4.99
C LYS A 31 0.93 11.99 4.94
N ALA A 32 0.37 12.39 3.81
CA ALA A 32 -1.08 12.40 3.58
C ALA A 32 -1.67 10.98 3.69
N LEU A 33 -0.98 9.98 3.15
CA LEU A 33 -1.39 8.58 3.21
C LEU A 33 -1.44 8.05 4.66
N ARG A 34 -0.41 8.32 5.48
CA ARG A 34 -0.39 7.95 6.90
C ARG A 34 -1.54 8.59 7.68
N GLU A 35 -1.77 9.88 7.45
CA GLU A 35 -2.87 10.63 8.11
C GLU A 35 -4.24 10.06 7.71
N PHE A 36 -4.43 9.75 6.42
CA PHE A 36 -5.64 9.15 5.90
C PHE A 36 -5.90 7.74 6.47
N TYR A 37 -4.90 6.86 6.48
CA TYR A 37 -5.06 5.51 7.05
C TYR A 37 -5.36 5.57 8.54
N LYS A 38 -4.69 6.43 9.30
CA LYS A 38 -4.99 6.66 10.72
C LYS A 38 -6.44 7.12 10.93
N ALA A 39 -6.93 8.05 10.10
CA ALA A 39 -8.30 8.56 10.19
C ALA A 39 -9.37 7.49 9.88
N ASN A 40 -9.02 6.49 9.06
CA ASN A 40 -9.89 5.37 8.70
C ASN A 40 -9.65 4.11 9.55
N ASN A 41 -8.83 4.19 10.62
CA ASN A 41 -8.46 3.06 11.47
C ASN A 41 -7.83 1.88 10.69
N VAL A 42 -7.08 2.19 9.64
CA VAL A 42 -6.34 1.25 8.78
C VAL A 42 -4.86 1.28 9.15
N MET A 43 -4.23 0.11 9.24
CA MET A 43 -2.79 -0.02 9.60
C MET A 43 -1.94 -0.60 8.46
N CYS A 44 -2.40 -0.48 7.21
CA CYS A 44 -1.75 -1.06 6.05
C CYS A 44 -0.47 -0.32 5.59
N PHE A 45 -0.17 0.86 6.14
CA PHE A 45 1.07 1.59 5.83
C PHE A 45 2.29 0.80 6.31
N ASP A 46 3.28 0.53 5.46
CA ASP A 46 4.46 -0.29 5.78
C ASP A 46 4.08 -1.73 6.26
N CYS A 47 2.91 -2.23 5.84
CA CYS A 47 2.52 -3.60 6.17
C CYS A 47 3.19 -4.58 5.21
N CYS A 48 3.87 -5.60 5.74
CA CYS A 48 4.52 -6.62 4.91
C CYS A 48 3.53 -7.45 4.08
N ALA A 49 2.27 -7.58 4.53
CA ALA A 49 1.22 -8.23 3.77
C ALA A 49 0.72 -7.35 2.61
N ALA A 50 0.82 -6.01 2.73
CA ALA A 50 0.40 -5.06 1.70
C ALA A 50 1.21 -5.20 0.40
N GLU A 51 2.41 -5.77 0.46
CA GLU A 51 3.26 -6.06 -0.71
C GLU A 51 2.69 -7.17 -1.60
N VAL A 52 1.88 -8.07 -1.03
CA VAL A 52 1.39 -9.28 -1.72
C VAL A 52 -0.14 -9.40 -1.75
N GLU A 53 -0.86 -8.57 -0.99
CA GLU A 53 -2.31 -8.60 -0.91
C GLU A 53 -2.98 -7.41 -1.61
N THR A 54 -4.20 -7.63 -2.08
CA THR A 54 -5.09 -6.58 -2.59
C THR A 54 -5.91 -5.95 -1.47
N PHE A 55 -6.50 -4.77 -1.69
CA PHE A 55 -7.40 -4.15 -0.71
C PHE A 55 -8.57 -5.07 -0.30
N ALA A 56 -9.13 -5.83 -1.24
CA ALA A 56 -10.18 -6.80 -0.98
C ALA A 56 -9.70 -7.98 -0.11
N GLN A 57 -8.46 -8.43 -0.29
CA GLN A 57 -7.85 -9.47 0.54
C GLN A 57 -7.55 -8.95 1.94
N GLY A 58 -6.92 -7.78 2.05
CA GLY A 58 -6.61 -7.14 3.34
C GLY A 58 -7.88 -6.89 4.18
N ALA A 59 -8.97 -6.44 3.56
CA ALA A 59 -10.24 -6.26 4.25
C ALA A 59 -10.75 -7.56 4.91
N LYS A 60 -10.60 -8.71 4.24
CA LYS A 60 -10.98 -10.04 4.77
C LYS A 60 -10.06 -10.48 5.90
N VAL A 61 -8.76 -10.23 5.79
CA VAL A 61 -7.78 -10.55 6.85
C VAL A 61 -8.12 -9.80 8.14
N HIS A 62 -8.60 -8.56 8.02
CA HIS A 62 -8.92 -7.70 9.16
C HIS A 62 -10.36 -7.85 9.70
N GLU A 63 -11.24 -8.68 9.10
CA GLU A 63 -12.63 -8.85 9.55
C GLU A 63 -12.77 -9.29 11.02
N GLY A 64 -11.79 -10.03 11.57
CA GLY A 64 -11.75 -10.47 12.97
C GLY A 64 -10.71 -9.76 13.84
N GLY A 65 -10.05 -8.73 13.32
CA GLY A 65 -8.94 -8.05 14.01
C GLY A 65 -9.41 -7.06 15.09
N PRO A 66 -8.51 -6.65 16.00
CA PRO A 66 -8.83 -5.72 17.10
C PRO A 66 -9.26 -4.32 16.63
N HIS A 67 -9.05 -4.01 15.34
CA HIS A 67 -9.41 -2.74 14.72
C HIS A 67 -10.66 -2.82 13.81
N GLY A 68 -11.25 -4.01 13.70
CA GLY A 68 -12.43 -4.28 12.86
C GLY A 68 -12.15 -4.31 11.36
N ALA A 69 -13.12 -4.83 10.59
CA ALA A 69 -13.09 -4.80 9.13
C ALA A 69 -13.18 -3.36 8.61
N PHE A 70 -12.43 -3.02 7.56
CA PHE A 70 -12.67 -1.81 6.76
C PHE A 70 -13.45 -2.16 5.49
N ASP A 71 -14.22 -1.21 4.98
CA ASP A 71 -14.90 -1.33 3.68
C ASP A 71 -13.86 -1.05 2.57
N PRO A 72 -13.48 -2.06 1.76
CA PRO A 72 -12.42 -1.90 0.78
C PRO A 72 -12.79 -0.90 -0.32
N GLN A 73 -14.07 -0.80 -0.69
CA GLN A 73 -14.51 0.13 -1.73
C GLN A 73 -14.41 1.57 -1.24
N LYS A 74 -14.92 1.85 -0.04
CA LYS A 74 -14.80 3.19 0.57
C LYS A 74 -13.35 3.61 0.77
N LEU A 75 -12.48 2.66 1.15
CA LEU A 75 -11.06 2.94 1.32
C LEU A 75 -10.43 3.35 0.00
N VAL A 76 -10.64 2.57 -1.07
CA VAL A 76 -10.10 2.83 -2.40
C VAL A 76 -10.64 4.14 -3.00
N ASP A 77 -11.92 4.43 -2.83
CA ASP A 77 -12.50 5.71 -3.27
C ASP A 77 -11.81 6.90 -2.59
N GLY A 78 -11.59 6.80 -1.27
CA GLY A 78 -10.86 7.81 -0.51
C GLY A 78 -9.39 7.94 -0.93
N LEU A 79 -8.71 6.82 -1.21
CA LEU A 79 -7.33 6.82 -1.71
C LEU A 79 -7.23 7.46 -3.10
N ASN A 80 -8.18 7.19 -4.00
CA ASN A 80 -8.21 7.82 -5.32
C ASN A 80 -8.39 9.35 -5.24
N GLU A 81 -9.25 9.81 -4.34
CA GLU A 81 -9.41 11.26 -4.08
C GLU A 81 -8.17 11.87 -3.41
N LEU A 82 -7.54 11.13 -2.51
CA LEU A 82 -6.30 11.55 -1.86
C LEU A 82 -5.16 11.68 -2.88
N ALA A 83 -5.00 10.70 -3.77
CA ALA A 83 -3.97 10.69 -4.82
C ALA A 83 -4.08 11.89 -5.76
N LYS A 84 -5.30 12.34 -6.07
CA LYS A 84 -5.52 13.56 -6.89
C LYS A 84 -5.08 14.83 -6.19
N LYS A 85 -5.24 14.91 -4.86
CA LYS A 85 -4.92 16.10 -4.05
C LYS A 85 -3.47 16.13 -3.59
N HIS A 86 -2.92 14.95 -3.32
CA HIS A 86 -1.60 14.72 -2.73
C HIS A 86 -0.90 13.60 -3.51
N PRO A 87 -0.53 13.86 -4.78
CA PRO A 87 0.24 12.89 -5.56
C PRO A 87 1.57 12.60 -4.87
N PHE A 88 2.18 11.47 -5.21
CA PHE A 88 3.48 11.06 -4.69
C PHE A 88 4.51 12.21 -4.73
N ASP A 89 5.21 12.42 -3.61
CA ASP A 89 6.33 13.34 -3.47
C ASP A 89 7.52 12.61 -2.84
N GLU A 90 8.63 12.54 -3.56
CA GLU A 90 9.87 11.93 -3.09
C GLU A 90 10.40 12.56 -1.80
N LYS A 91 10.04 13.81 -1.49
CA LYS A 91 10.49 14.49 -0.26
C LYS A 91 9.83 13.97 1.00
N THR A 92 8.61 13.43 0.88
CA THR A 92 7.89 12.83 2.00
C THR A 92 8.00 11.32 2.01
N TYR A 93 8.53 10.74 0.92
CA TYR A 93 8.78 9.32 0.78
C TYR A 93 9.63 8.82 1.95
N VAL A 94 9.03 7.96 2.76
CA VAL A 94 9.74 7.18 3.75
C VAL A 94 9.97 5.82 3.11
N PRO A 95 11.20 5.48 2.69
CA PRO A 95 11.47 4.16 2.13
C PRO A 95 11.21 3.11 3.19
N GLN A 96 10.04 2.46 3.14
CA GLN A 96 9.74 1.31 3.96
C GLN A 96 9.05 0.24 3.11
N THR A 97 9.70 -0.92 3.09
CA THR A 97 9.14 -2.24 2.83
C THR A 97 10.12 -3.24 3.47
N LEU A 98 9.67 -4.47 3.68
CA LEU A 98 10.44 -5.53 4.34
C LEU A 98 11.85 -5.68 3.73
N MET A 99 12.01 -5.36 2.44
CA MET A 99 13.28 -5.30 1.73
C MET A 99 14.31 -4.35 2.34
N ARG A 100 13.96 -3.15 2.84
CA ARG A 100 14.95 -2.31 3.56
C ARG A 100 15.34 -2.96 4.89
N ARG A 101 14.39 -3.51 5.65
CA ARG A 101 14.70 -4.22 6.91
C ARG A 101 15.51 -5.49 6.68
N VAL A 102 15.22 -6.24 5.61
CA VAL A 102 15.93 -7.45 5.17
C VAL A 102 17.30 -7.10 4.58
N VAL A 103 17.42 -6.03 3.79
CA VAL A 103 18.72 -5.51 3.32
C VAL A 103 19.54 -4.95 4.48
N ASP A 104 18.95 -4.24 5.43
CA ASP A 104 19.63 -3.76 6.64
C ASP A 104 20.01 -4.92 7.59
N LEU A 105 19.24 -6.03 7.61
CA LEU A 105 19.55 -7.26 8.36
C LEU A 105 20.60 -8.14 7.67
N LEU A 106 20.54 -8.27 6.34
CA LEU A 106 21.43 -9.11 5.52
C LEU A 106 22.71 -8.38 5.11
N PHE A 107 22.67 -7.05 5.06
CA PHE A 107 23.75 -6.14 4.70
C PHE A 107 23.76 -4.90 5.61
N PRO A 108 23.92 -5.05 6.94
CA PRO A 108 24.14 -3.90 7.81
C PRO A 108 25.41 -3.19 7.33
N SER A 109 25.30 -1.89 7.06
CA SER A 109 26.35 -1.12 6.41
C SER A 109 27.73 -1.35 7.05
N SER A 110 28.71 -1.74 6.22
CA SER A 110 30.15 -1.67 6.51
C SER A 110 30.62 -0.23 6.72
#